data_AF-D6TCG0-F1
#
_entry.id   AF-D6TCG0-F1
#
_cell.length_a   1.000
_cell.length_b   1.000
_cell.length_c   1.000
_cell.angle_alpha   90.00
_cell.angle_beta   90.00
_cell.angle_gamma   90.00
#
_symmetry.space_group_name_H-M   'P 1'
#
loop_
_entity.id
_entity.type
_entity.pdbx_description
1 polymer ?
#
loop_
_entity_poly.entity_id
_entity_poly.type
_entity_poly.pdbx_seq_one_letter_code
_entity_poly.pdbx_strand_id
1 'polypeptide(L)' 'MNNGEQKRRMALFRQYRELFGDLVSDGAYMVGDTITLVNGMKGEVIWKYHIPGDDVVYVLDDDTGYLIGITADGIAGGA' A
#
# COMPACT_ATOMS: atom_id res chain seq x y z
N MET A 1 -17.52 -5.31 -0.18
CA MET A 1 -16.98 -4.46 -1.26
C MET A 1 -18.06 -4.22 -2.31
N ASN A 2 -18.35 -2.96 -2.62
CA ASN A 2 -19.24 -2.62 -3.73
C ASN A 2 -18.44 -2.47 -5.05
N ASN A 3 -19.15 -2.44 -6.19
CA ASN A 3 -18.53 -2.38 -7.52
C ASN A 3 -17.74 -1.07 -7.79
N GLY A 4 -18.03 0.01 -7.06
CA GLY A 4 -17.32 1.29 -7.14
C GLY A 4 -15.95 1.26 -6.45
N GLU A 5 -15.86 0.63 -5.28
CA GLU A 5 -14.59 0.40 -4.56
C GLU A 5 -13.61 -0.41 -5.40
N GLN A 6 -14.06 -1.51 -6.00
CA GLN A 6 -13.21 -2.34 -6.87
C GLN A 6 -12.67 -1.55 -8.07
N LYS A 7 -13.50 -0.72 -8.71
CA LYS A 7 -13.06 0.10 -9.84
C LYS A 7 -12.03 1.15 -9.42
N ARG A 8 -12.22 1.81 -8.28
CA ARG A 8 -11.25 2.78 -7.74
C ARG A 8 -9.92 2.10 -7.41
N ARG A 9 -9.95 0.94 -6.76
CA ARG A 9 -8.75 0.16 -6.43
C ARG A 9 -7.99 -0.27 -7.68
N MET A 10 -8.71 -0.70 -8.72
CA MET A 10 -8.10 -1.06 -10.01
C MET A 10 -7.51 0.12 -10.78
N ALA A 11 -8.13 1.30 -10.70
CA ALA A 11 -7.57 2.52 -11.30
C ALA A 11 -6.27 2.92 -10.62
N LEU A 12 -6.24 2.93 -9.28
CA LEU A 12 -5.05 3.20 -8.49
C LEU A 12 -3.94 2.18 -8.79
N PHE A 13 -4.28 0.89 -8.80
CA PHE A 13 -3.35 -0.19 -9.15
C PHE A 13 -2.68 0.05 -10.50
N ARG A 14 -3.45 0.39 -11.54
CA ARG A 14 -2.90 0.65 -12.89
C ARG A 14 -1.96 1.85 -12.90
N GLN A 15 -2.38 2.95 -12.29
CA GLN A 15 -1.58 4.17 -12.21
C GLN A 15 -0.24 3.93 -11.51
N TYR A 16 -0.24 3.17 -10.41
CA TYR A 16 1.00 2.93 -9.66
C TYR A 16 1.90 1.90 -10.30
N ARG A 17 1.34 0.89 -10.99
CA ARG A 17 2.13 0.00 -11.83
C ARG A 17 2.91 0.77 -12.90
N GLU A 18 2.27 1.74 -13.55
CA GLU A 18 2.92 2.58 -14.57
C GLU A 18 4.04 3.45 -13.97
N LEU A 19 3.84 3.96 -12.75
CA LEU A 19 4.82 4.83 -12.08
C LEU A 19 6.00 4.06 -11.46
N PHE A 20 5.76 2.89 -10.90
CA PHE A 20 6.72 2.20 -10.03
C PHE A 20 7.16 0.82 -10.55
N GLY A 21 6.60 0.34 -11.66
CA GLY A 21 6.91 -0.98 -12.21
C GLY A 21 6.03 -2.08 -11.62
N ASP A 22 6.41 -3.34 -11.85
CA ASP A 22 5.60 -4.49 -11.43
C ASP A 22 5.64 -4.72 -9.92
N LEU A 23 4.51 -5.16 -9.37
CA LEU A 23 4.34 -5.51 -7.96
C LEU A 23 5.20 -6.74 -7.66
N VAL A 24 6.15 -6.63 -6.73
CA VAL A 24 6.84 -7.81 -6.19
C VAL A 24 5.90 -8.45 -5.17
N SER A 25 5.63 -9.76 -5.28
CA SER A 25 4.69 -10.46 -4.40
C SER A 25 5.30 -10.89 -3.08
N ASP A 26 6.61 -10.96 -2.99
CA ASP A 26 7.34 -11.45 -1.81
C ASP A 26 7.62 -10.29 -0.86
N GLY A 27 7.33 -10.46 0.43
CA GLY A 27 7.52 -9.43 1.46
C GLY A 27 6.55 -9.58 2.63
N ALA A 28 6.81 -8.88 3.73
CA ALA A 28 6.07 -9.01 5.00
C ALA A 28 4.61 -8.54 4.97
N TYR A 29 4.20 -7.81 3.93
CA TYR A 29 2.86 -7.22 3.79
C TYR A 29 2.28 -7.52 2.41
N MET A 30 0.97 -7.72 2.32
CA MET A 30 0.21 -8.01 1.11
C MET A 30 -0.78 -6.88 0.77
N VAL A 31 -1.16 -6.79 -0.51
CA VAL A 31 -2.19 -5.84 -0.94
C VAL A 31 -3.54 -6.24 -0.34
N GLY A 32 -4.16 -5.31 0.38
CA GLY A 32 -5.36 -5.53 1.17
C GLY A 32 -5.11 -5.63 2.68
N ASP A 33 -3.85 -5.77 3.11
CA ASP A 33 -3.53 -5.79 4.54
C ASP A 33 -3.83 -4.44 5.16
N THR A 34 -4.41 -4.45 6.36
CA THR A 34 -4.53 -3.26 7.18
C THR A 34 -3.30 -3.14 8.06
N ILE A 35 -2.62 -2.01 7.98
CA ILE A 35 -1.39 -1.75 8.73
C ILE A 35 -1.52 -0.50 9.60
N THR A 36 -0.70 -0.44 10.65
CA THR A 36 -0.52 0.75 11.49
C THR A 36 0.90 1.29 11.28
N LEU A 37 0.99 2.56 10.93
CA LEU A 37 2.25 3.28 10.74
C LEU A 37 2.83 3.70 12.09
N VAL A 38 4.15 3.93 12.14
CA VAL A 38 4.87 4.34 13.37
C VAL A 38 4.33 5.63 14.01
N ASN A 39 3.70 6.49 13.22
CA ASN A 39 3.06 7.71 13.71
C ASN A 39 1.61 7.49 14.19
N GLY A 40 1.12 6.25 14.21
CA GLY A 40 -0.21 5.86 14.67
C GLY A 40 -1.30 5.88 13.59
N MET A 41 -1.01 6.31 12.36
CA MET A 41 -1.97 6.30 11.26
C MET A 41 -2.28 4.87 10.81
N LYS A 42 -3.48 4.64 10.32
CA LYS A 42 -3.92 3.33 9.81
C LYS A 42 -4.29 3.41 8.36
N GLY A 43 -4.06 2.33 7.63
CA GLY A 43 -4.53 2.25 6.26
C GLY A 43 -4.38 0.87 5.63
N GLU A 44 -4.97 0.75 4.45
CA GLU A 44 -4.91 -0.46 3.62
C GLU A 44 -3.70 -0.38 2.68
N VAL A 45 -2.92 -1.46 2.61
CA VAL A 45 -1.87 -1.61 1.59
C VAL A 45 -2.54 -1.75 0.23
N ILE A 46 -2.30 -0.79 -0.67
CA ILE A 46 -2.87 -0.84 -2.03
C ILE A 46 -1.83 -1.14 -3.10
N TRP A 47 -0.54 -1.00 -2.78
CA TRP A 47 0.56 -1.35 -3.66
C TRP A 47 1.84 -1.61 -2.85
N LYS A 48 2.73 -2.46 -3.35
CA LYS A 48 4.07 -2.66 -2.81
C LYS A 48 5.06 -2.88 -3.95
N TYR A 49 6.26 -2.35 -3.82
CA TYR A 49 7.34 -2.66 -4.75
C TYR A 49 8.69 -2.71 -4.03
N HIS A 50 9.55 -3.60 -4.50
CA HIS A 50 10.88 -3.78 -3.95
C HIS A 50 11.85 -2.87 -4.71
N ILE A 51 12.55 -2.01 -3.97
CA ILE A 51 13.80 -1.40 -4.43
C ILE A 51 14.92 -2.26 -3.84
N PRO A 52 16.01 -2.57 -4.58
CA PRO A 52 17.15 -3.24 -3.99
C PRO A 52 17.64 -2.51 -2.73
N GLY A 53 17.41 -3.10 -1.56
CA GLY A 53 17.75 -2.55 -0.25
C GLY A 53 16.57 -2.01 0.57
N ASP A 54 15.41 -1.74 -0.04
CA ASP A 54 14.24 -1.15 0.62
C ASP A 54 12.91 -1.73 0.09
N ASP A 55 12.04 -2.18 1.00
CA ASP A 55 10.65 -2.47 0.67
C ASP A 55 9.79 -1.20 0.84
N VAL A 56 9.18 -0.73 -0.24
CA VAL A 56 8.27 0.42 -0.20
C VAL A 56 6.83 -0.05 -0.37
N VAL A 57 5.98 0.39 0.56
CA VAL A 57 4.56 0.09 0.64
C VAL A 57 3.76 1.38 0.43
N TYR A 58 2.75 1.32 -0.43
CA TYR A 58 1.77 2.40 -0.56
C TYR A 58 0.50 2.03 0.19
N VAL A 59 0.11 2.96 1.06
CA VAL A 59 -0.98 2.80 2.00
C VAL A 59 -2.04 3.83 1.68
N LEU A 60 -3.29 3.40 1.62
CA LEU A 60 -4.44 4.27 1.58
C LEU A 60 -4.83 4.58 3.02
N ASP A 61 -4.60 5.82 3.46
CA ASP A 61 -4.97 6.27 4.80
C ASP A 61 -6.49 6.21 5.01
N ASP A 62 -6.93 5.58 6.09
CA ASP A 62 -8.35 5.35 6.38
C ASP A 62 -9.09 6.66 6.68
N ASP A 63 -8.39 7.63 7.30
CA ASP A 63 -9.00 8.89 7.76
C ASP A 63 -9.15 9.89 6.62
N THR A 64 -8.11 10.06 5.79
CA THR A 64 -8.09 11.08 4.74
C THR A 64 -8.32 10.54 3.33
N GLY A 65 -8.17 9.23 3.12
CA GLY A 65 -8.19 8.62 1.80
C GLY A 65 -7.03 9.05 0.90
N TYR A 66 -5.99 9.67 1.46
CA TYR A 66 -4.76 10.00 0.74
C TYR A 66 -3.82 8.79 0.68
N LEU A 67 -3.00 8.79 -0.36
CA LEU A 67 -1.96 7.79 -0.54
C LEU A 67 -0.69 8.22 0.18
N ILE A 68 -0.09 7.29 0.91
CA ILE A 68 1.18 7.48 1.60
C ILE A 68 2.15 6.41 1.12
N GLY A 69 3.27 6.83 0.55
CA GLY A 69 4.40 5.93 0.27
C GLY A 69 5.30 5.87 1.49
N ILE A 70 5.56 4.67 2.00
CA ILE A 70 6.36 4.45 3.19
C ILE A 70 7.28 3.24 3.02
N THR A 71 8.47 3.27 3.61
CA THR A 71 9.31 2.09 3.72
C THR A 71 8.73 1.12 4.76
N ALA A 72 9.08 -0.17 4.66
CA ALA A 72 8.63 -1.18 5.62
C ALA A 72 8.99 -0.82 7.08
N ASP A 73 10.12 -0.12 7.31
CA ASP A 73 10.53 0.38 8.63
C ASP A 73 9.56 1.40 9.24
N GLY A 74 8.76 2.06 8.41
CA GLY A 74 7.73 2.99 8.87
C GLY A 74 6.45 2.31 9.35
N ILE A 75 6.38 0.98 9.34
CA ILE A 75 5.22 0.19 9.75
C ILE A 75 5.45 -0.35 11.17
N ALA A 76 4.56 -0.01 12.10
CA ALA A 76 4.62 -0.45 13.48
C ALA A 76 3.98 -1.84 13.70
N GLY A 77 3.10 -2.26 12.80
CA GLY A 77 2.46 -3.58 12.84
C GLY A 77 1.36 -3.74 11.79
N GLY A 78 1.03 -4.98 11.48
CA GLY A 78 0.06 -5.38 10.46
C GLY A 78 -0.15 -6.89 10.47
N ALA A 79 -1.22 -7.36 9.82
CA ALA A 79 -1.64 -8.76 9.78
C ALA A 79 -1.82 -9.23 8.35
#